data_AF-A0A4R4U1C4-F1
#
_entry.id   AF-A0A4R4U1C4-F1
#
_cell.length_a   1.000
_cell.length_b   1.000
_cell.length_c   1.000
_cell.angle_alpha   90.00
_cell.angle_beta   90.00
_cell.angle_gamma   90.00
#
_symmetry.space_group_name_H-M   'P 1'
#
loop_
_entity.id
_entity.type
_entity.pdbx_description
1 polymer ?
#
loop_
_entity_poly.entity_id
_entity_poly.type
_entity_poly.pdbx_seq_one_letter_code
_entity_poly.pdbx_strand_id
1 'polypeptide(L)'
;MGDVTAAGPPPILLVLGDEELLATRAVTEAVARARSVGPDVDVREYQAGALTPGEVAEMLSPSLFGGRRLLVLRAGQDARKDLVAELLGYAKNPDPDVQLVVLHLGGAKGKAFADGLKAAGATVVPAAKLKGHRERVTFVRDEIRRGGGTCTEDAAEALIAAVGADLRELAAACSQLLADTDRRIGADTVARYYKGRVEVTGFTVADATMIGDVPAALEALRWALHVGVDPVPIADALADGVRTVARVAAAGRGDPYQLASSLGMPPWKIKNAQQRARGWTPEGLVEAMRAAAECNAAVKGGADDRAYALEKAVFSVAAARRGGAR
;
A
#
# COMPACT_ATOMS: atom_id res chain seq x y z
N MET A 1 -20.50 21.20 32.11
CA MET A 1 -21.16 20.21 31.22
C MET A 1 -20.06 19.31 30.69
N GLY A 2 -19.90 18.13 31.30
CA GLY A 2 -19.04 17.01 30.90
C GLY A 2 -17.60 17.31 30.50
N ASP A 3 -16.70 17.37 31.47
CA ASP A 3 -15.27 17.19 31.21
C ASP A 3 -15.09 15.77 30.63
N VAL A 4 -14.78 15.67 29.35
CA VAL A 4 -14.37 14.41 28.74
C VAL A 4 -12.96 14.14 29.26
N THR A 5 -12.86 13.44 30.39
CA THR A 5 -11.60 12.85 30.81
C THR A 5 -11.12 11.97 29.67
N ALA A 6 -10.08 12.42 28.97
CA ALA A 6 -9.41 11.62 27.97
C ALA A 6 -8.99 10.31 28.65
N ALA A 7 -9.59 9.19 28.23
CA ALA A 7 -9.21 7.88 28.74
C ALA A 7 -7.69 7.72 28.59
N GLY A 8 -7.02 7.34 29.68
CA GLY A 8 -5.57 7.16 29.70
C GLY A 8 -5.09 6.19 28.60
N PRO A 9 -3.79 6.20 28.26
CA PRO A 9 -3.25 5.27 27.29
C PRO A 9 -3.58 3.82 27.70
N PRO A 10 -3.98 2.94 26.77
CA PRO A 10 -4.24 1.54 27.11
C PRO A 10 -2.94 0.90 27.60
N PRO A 11 -2.98 0.07 28.66
CA PRO A 11 -1.77 -0.50 29.26
C PRO A 11 -1.03 -1.40 28.27
N ILE A 12 -1.75 -2.08 27.38
CA ILE A 12 -1.17 -2.95 26.36
C ILE A 12 -1.78 -2.65 25.00
N LEU A 13 -0.90 -2.35 24.03
CA LEU A 13 -1.24 -2.11 22.64
C LEU A 13 -0.61 -3.21 21.78
N LEU A 14 -1.42 -3.98 21.06
CA LEU A 14 -0.96 -4.95 20.07
C LEU A 14 -1.13 -4.34 18.67
N VAL A 15 -0.01 -3.97 18.05
CA VAL A 15 0.03 -3.54 16.64
C VAL A 15 0.20 -4.79 15.78
N LEU A 16 -0.85 -5.15 15.03
CA LEU A 16 -0.93 -6.44 14.34
C LEU A 16 -0.97 -6.28 12.81
N GLY A 17 0.12 -6.66 12.15
CA GLY A 17 0.24 -6.74 10.71
C GLY A 17 1.61 -6.32 10.18
N ASP A 18 1.81 -6.50 8.88
CA ASP A 18 3.08 -6.34 8.16
C ASP A 18 3.16 -5.05 7.31
N GLU A 19 2.23 -4.12 7.48
CA GLU A 19 2.26 -2.80 6.85
C GLU A 19 3.05 -1.81 7.72
N GLU A 20 4.26 -1.48 7.28
CA GLU A 20 5.23 -0.74 8.06
C GLU A 20 4.81 0.71 8.34
N LEU A 21 4.10 1.36 7.39
CA LEU A 21 3.59 2.72 7.60
C LEU A 21 2.62 2.74 8.78
N LEU A 22 1.65 1.82 8.78
CA LEU A 22 0.61 1.74 9.81
C LEU A 22 1.23 1.35 11.16
N ALA A 23 2.17 0.41 11.16
CA ALA A 23 2.86 -0.01 12.38
C ALA A 23 3.68 1.13 13.01
N THR A 24 4.45 1.86 12.20
CA THR A 24 5.25 3.00 12.66
C THR A 24 4.37 4.13 13.18
N ARG A 25 3.24 4.37 12.50
CA ARG A 25 2.25 5.36 12.95
C ARG A 25 1.64 5.01 14.29
N ALA A 26 1.26 3.74 14.50
CA ALA A 26 0.68 3.28 15.76
C ALA A 26 1.65 3.50 16.94
N VAL A 27 2.94 3.22 16.76
CA VAL A 27 3.98 3.50 17.77
C VAL A 27 4.11 4.99 18.03
N THR A 28 4.18 5.79 16.97
CA THR A 28 4.31 7.26 17.08
C THR A 28 3.12 7.85 17.86
N GLU A 29 1.90 7.40 17.57
CA GLU A 29 0.69 7.83 18.27
C GLU A 29 0.65 7.36 19.72
N ALA A 30 1.12 6.15 20.01
CA ALA A 30 1.24 5.65 21.38
C ALA A 30 2.23 6.50 22.21
N VAL A 31 3.39 6.81 21.65
CA VAL A 31 4.40 7.68 22.28
C VAL A 31 3.87 9.10 22.49
N ALA A 32 3.21 9.68 21.48
CA ALA A 32 2.61 11.00 21.61
C ALA A 32 1.54 11.05 22.71
N ARG A 33 0.69 10.02 22.80
CA ARG A 33 -0.35 9.91 23.84
C ARG A 33 0.24 9.70 25.23
N ALA A 34 1.30 8.90 25.36
CA ALA A 34 1.99 8.74 26.63
C ALA A 34 2.59 10.08 27.09
N ARG A 35 3.25 10.81 26.19
CA ARG A 35 3.84 12.14 26.45
C ARG A 35 2.81 13.21 26.78
N SER A 36 1.59 13.13 26.22
CA SER A 36 0.54 14.09 26.56
C SER A 36 0.01 13.94 27.98
N VAL A 37 0.17 12.76 28.61
CA VAL A 37 -0.19 12.55 30.02
C VAL A 37 1.01 12.75 30.95
N GLY A 38 2.21 12.40 30.50
CA GLY A 38 3.47 12.60 31.24
C GLY A 38 4.60 12.95 30.28
N PRO A 39 5.03 14.22 30.20
CA PRO A 39 6.07 14.66 29.26
C PRO A 39 7.40 13.90 29.41
N ASP A 40 7.72 13.47 30.64
CA ASP A 40 8.96 12.78 31.01
C ASP A 40 8.88 11.25 30.89
N VAL A 41 7.93 10.72 30.11
CA VAL A 41 7.80 9.27 29.91
C VAL A 41 9.09 8.66 29.34
N ASP A 42 9.61 7.65 30.03
CA ASP A 42 10.76 6.86 29.59
C ASP A 42 10.33 5.93 28.44
N VAL A 43 10.80 6.18 27.23
CA VAL A 43 10.47 5.37 26.05
C VAL A 43 11.66 4.47 25.73
N ARG A 44 11.44 3.14 25.80
CA ARG A 44 12.46 2.14 25.49
C ARG A 44 11.97 1.20 24.40
N GLU A 45 12.86 0.85 23.48
CA GLU A 45 12.56 -0.10 22.41
C GLU A 45 13.42 -1.36 22.52
N TYR A 46 12.81 -2.51 22.22
CA TYR A 46 13.43 -3.82 22.32
C TYR A 46 13.11 -4.66 21.08
N GLN A 47 14.04 -5.53 20.70
CA GLN A 47 13.82 -6.57 19.69
C GLN A 47 13.49 -7.89 20.38
N ALA A 48 12.31 -8.46 20.12
CA ALA A 48 11.83 -9.62 20.85
C ALA A 48 12.75 -10.85 20.76
N GLY A 49 13.40 -11.06 19.61
CA GLY A 49 14.34 -12.18 19.43
C GLY A 49 15.69 -12.02 20.15
N ALA A 50 16.03 -10.79 20.53
CA ALA A 50 17.29 -10.43 21.19
C ALA A 50 17.17 -10.39 22.72
N LEU A 51 15.95 -10.26 23.25
CA LEU A 51 15.72 -10.23 24.69
C LEU A 51 16.04 -11.57 25.36
N THR A 52 16.74 -11.49 26.48
CA THR A 52 16.97 -12.59 27.40
C THR A 52 15.95 -12.57 28.55
N PRO A 53 15.64 -13.72 29.18
CA PRO A 53 14.65 -13.75 30.27
C PRO A 53 14.97 -12.82 31.45
N GLY A 54 16.25 -12.63 31.79
CA GLY A 54 16.66 -11.73 32.88
C GLY A 54 16.35 -10.26 32.61
N GLU A 55 16.32 -9.85 31.35
CA GLU A 55 16.05 -8.46 30.94
C GLU A 55 14.56 -8.12 30.98
N VAL A 56 13.66 -9.10 31.00
CA VAL A 56 12.20 -8.89 30.96
C VAL A 56 11.68 -8.30 32.26
N ALA A 57 12.14 -8.85 33.40
CA ALA A 57 11.79 -8.34 34.72
C ALA A 57 12.30 -6.89 34.91
N GLU A 58 13.50 -6.57 34.42
CA GLU A 58 14.01 -5.20 34.42
C GLU A 58 13.21 -4.30 33.49
N MET A 59 12.92 -4.77 32.27
CA MET A 59 12.13 -4.05 31.27
C MET A 59 10.77 -3.64 31.83
N LEU A 60 10.06 -4.57 32.48
CA LEU A 60 8.71 -4.38 33.02
C LEU A 60 8.69 -3.66 34.38
N SER A 61 9.86 -3.40 34.99
CA SER A 61 9.93 -2.69 36.26
C SER A 61 9.47 -1.22 36.11
N PRO A 62 8.73 -0.68 37.09
CA PRO A 62 8.42 0.75 37.13
C PRO A 62 9.69 1.60 37.28
N SER A 63 9.60 2.89 36.93
CA SER A 63 10.71 3.84 37.15
C SER A 63 10.93 4.10 38.65
N LEU A 64 12.18 3.97 39.12
CA LEU A 64 12.56 4.29 40.51
C LEU A 64 12.48 5.78 40.85
N PHE A 65 12.55 6.65 39.83
CA PHE A 65 12.48 8.10 39.99
C PHE A 65 11.06 8.65 39.84
N GLY A 66 10.06 7.76 39.81
CA GLY A 66 8.71 8.09 39.38
C GLY A 66 8.62 8.28 37.86
N GLY A 67 7.41 8.46 37.37
CA GLY A 67 7.13 8.64 35.95
C GLY A 67 6.76 7.35 35.23
N ARG A 68 6.01 7.51 34.14
CA ARG A 68 5.53 6.40 33.33
C ARG A 68 6.65 5.88 32.42
N ARG A 69 6.54 4.61 32.02
CA ARG A 69 7.39 3.99 31.01
C ARG A 69 6.55 3.52 29.83
N LEU A 70 7.06 3.69 28.62
CA LEU A 70 6.51 3.08 27.42
C LEU A 70 7.56 2.15 26.82
N LEU A 71 7.21 0.87 26.74
CA LEU A 71 8.02 -0.20 26.19
C LEU A 71 7.53 -0.56 24.79
N VAL A 72 8.39 -0.47 23.78
CA VAL A 72 8.09 -0.92 22.43
C VAL A 72 8.81 -2.23 22.16
N LEU A 73 8.06 -3.33 22.09
CA LEU A 73 8.58 -4.64 21.70
C LEU A 73 8.38 -4.86 20.20
N ARG A 74 9.45 -4.76 19.43
CA ARG A 74 9.47 -5.01 17.99
C ARG A 74 9.60 -6.50 17.69
N ALA A 75 9.10 -6.88 16.52
CA ALA A 75 9.20 -8.23 16.00
C ALA A 75 8.68 -9.31 16.97
N GLY A 76 7.53 -9.07 17.61
CA GLY A 76 6.94 -9.95 18.63
C GLY A 76 6.73 -11.39 18.16
N GLN A 77 6.61 -11.64 16.86
CA GLN A 77 6.55 -13.00 16.30
C GLN A 77 7.85 -13.81 16.52
N ASP A 78 8.95 -13.14 16.80
CA ASP A 78 10.28 -13.70 17.05
C ASP A 78 10.56 -13.88 18.55
N ALA A 79 9.60 -13.54 19.42
CA ALA A 79 9.69 -13.76 20.86
C ALA A 79 9.84 -15.25 21.18
N ARG A 80 10.79 -15.57 22.06
CA ARG A 80 11.01 -16.93 22.55
C ARG A 80 9.91 -17.36 23.53
N LYS A 81 9.74 -18.67 23.73
CA LYS A 81 8.60 -19.23 24.49
C LYS A 81 8.54 -18.75 25.95
N ASP A 82 9.70 -18.64 26.58
CA ASP A 82 9.91 -18.07 27.92
C ASP A 82 9.46 -16.60 27.98
N LEU A 83 9.96 -15.76 27.07
CA LEU A 83 9.55 -14.35 26.96
C LEU A 83 8.04 -14.21 26.75
N VAL A 84 7.46 -15.04 25.87
CA VAL A 84 6.01 -15.06 25.62
C VAL A 84 5.24 -15.41 26.90
N ALA A 85 5.66 -16.44 27.63
CA ALA A 85 5.00 -16.85 28.87
C ALA A 85 5.02 -15.75 29.93
N GLU A 86 6.15 -15.07 30.08
CA GLU A 86 6.32 -13.97 31.03
C GLU A 86 5.48 -12.75 30.67
N LEU A 87 5.51 -12.30 29.41
CA LEU A 87 4.72 -11.16 28.95
C LEU A 87 3.21 -11.43 28.99
N LEU A 88 2.78 -12.66 28.70
CA LEU A 88 1.37 -13.05 28.87
C LEU A 88 0.97 -13.18 30.34
N GLY A 89 1.90 -13.54 31.22
CA GLY A 89 1.71 -13.49 32.66
C GLY A 89 1.50 -12.06 33.14
N TYR A 90 2.40 -11.16 32.75
CA TYR A 90 2.33 -9.72 33.03
C TYR A 90 1.03 -9.10 32.50
N ALA A 91 0.60 -9.49 31.30
CA ALA A 91 -0.58 -8.91 30.65
C ALA A 91 -1.90 -9.10 31.42
N LYS A 92 -1.95 -10.04 32.37
CA LYS A 92 -3.14 -10.26 33.22
C LYS A 92 -3.29 -9.21 34.30
N ASN A 93 -2.20 -8.61 34.75
CA ASN A 93 -2.18 -7.57 35.78
C ASN A 93 -1.05 -6.58 35.49
N PRO A 94 -1.19 -5.77 34.41
CA PRO A 94 -0.14 -4.84 34.01
C PRO A 94 -0.01 -3.73 35.05
N ASP A 95 1.21 -3.22 35.19
CA ASP A 95 1.48 -2.07 36.04
C ASP A 95 0.85 -0.81 35.42
N PRO A 96 0.09 0.00 36.18
CA PRO A 96 -0.57 1.18 35.64
C PRO A 96 0.39 2.26 35.10
N ASP A 97 1.66 2.24 35.52
CA ASP A 97 2.68 3.19 35.09
C ASP A 97 3.54 2.67 33.93
N VAL A 98 3.30 1.44 33.46
CA VAL A 98 4.03 0.84 32.34
C VAL A 98 3.07 0.53 31.19
N GLN A 99 3.31 1.18 30.05
CA GLN A 99 2.64 0.86 28.79
C GLN A 99 3.50 -0.08 27.95
N LEU A 100 2.92 -1.19 27.49
CA LEU A 100 3.57 -2.13 26.58
C LEU A 100 2.94 -2.05 25.17
N VAL A 101 3.76 -1.72 24.18
CA VAL A 101 3.40 -1.73 22.76
C VAL A 101 4.11 -2.89 22.08
N VAL A 102 3.37 -3.86 21.56
CA VAL A 102 3.93 -5.04 20.86
C VAL A 102 3.63 -4.94 19.37
N LEU A 103 4.67 -4.92 18.54
CA LEU A 103 4.53 -5.02 17.08
C LEU A 103 4.67 -6.47 16.67
N HIS A 104 3.64 -7.01 16.06
CA HIS A 104 3.60 -8.39 15.60
C HIS A 104 3.16 -8.42 14.13
N LEU A 105 3.96 -9.03 13.24
CA LEU A 105 3.67 -9.06 11.79
C LEU A 105 2.35 -9.77 11.43
N GLY A 106 1.86 -10.60 12.35
CA GLY A 106 0.70 -11.46 12.13
C GLY A 106 1.10 -12.81 11.53
N GLY A 107 0.12 -13.52 10.99
CA GLY A 107 0.34 -14.85 10.42
C GLY A 107 0.54 -15.94 11.47
N ALA A 108 1.22 -17.04 11.08
CA ALA A 108 1.34 -18.24 11.89
C ALA A 108 2.47 -18.20 12.91
N LYS A 109 3.61 -17.57 12.56
CA LYS A 109 4.77 -17.45 13.47
C LYS A 109 4.38 -16.59 14.67
N GLY A 110 4.66 -17.07 15.89
CA GLY A 110 4.34 -16.34 17.12
C GLY A 110 2.84 -16.13 17.39
N LYS A 111 1.93 -16.76 16.63
CA LYS A 111 0.47 -16.55 16.74
C LYS A 111 -0.08 -16.71 18.16
N ALA A 112 0.45 -17.66 18.92
CA ALA A 112 0.05 -17.88 20.32
C ALA A 112 0.29 -16.64 21.21
N PHE A 113 1.34 -15.85 20.93
CA PHE A 113 1.60 -14.62 21.67
C PHE A 113 0.58 -13.53 21.32
N ALA A 114 0.34 -13.29 20.03
CA ALA A 114 -0.65 -12.32 19.58
C ALA A 114 -2.07 -12.68 20.07
N ASP A 115 -2.47 -13.95 20.00
CA ASP A 115 -3.77 -14.41 20.49
C ASP A 115 -3.87 -14.35 22.01
N GLY A 116 -2.79 -14.67 22.73
CA GLY A 116 -2.71 -14.53 24.19
C GLY A 116 -2.88 -13.08 24.65
N LEU A 117 -2.24 -12.12 23.98
CA LEU A 117 -2.39 -10.69 24.29
C LEU A 117 -3.84 -10.20 24.05
N LYS A 118 -4.48 -10.65 22.96
CA LYS A 118 -5.90 -10.36 22.72
C LYS A 118 -6.79 -10.92 23.82
N ALA A 119 -6.55 -12.17 24.23
CA ALA A 119 -7.30 -12.81 25.31
C ALA A 119 -7.08 -12.10 26.66
N ALA A 120 -5.91 -11.50 26.87
CA ALA A 120 -5.60 -10.67 28.03
C ALA A 120 -6.18 -9.24 27.95
N GLY A 121 -6.91 -8.88 26.89
CA GLY A 121 -7.57 -7.58 26.77
C GLY A 121 -6.70 -6.47 26.15
N ALA A 122 -5.61 -6.82 25.46
CA ALA A 122 -4.82 -5.82 24.74
C ALA A 122 -5.65 -5.06 23.70
N THR A 123 -5.45 -3.75 23.61
CA THR A 123 -6.04 -2.95 22.53
C THR A 123 -5.34 -3.29 21.22
N VAL A 124 -6.09 -3.71 20.21
CA VAL A 124 -5.52 -4.13 18.92
C VAL A 124 -5.57 -2.98 17.93
N VAL A 125 -4.42 -2.64 17.34
CA VAL A 125 -4.31 -1.71 16.22
C VAL A 125 -3.97 -2.50 14.96
N PRO A 126 -4.87 -2.57 13.98
CA PRO A 126 -4.60 -3.27 12.73
C PRO A 126 -3.55 -2.52 11.92
N ALA A 127 -2.54 -3.24 11.46
CA ALA A 127 -1.47 -2.75 10.59
C ALA A 127 -1.19 -3.77 9.48
N ALA A 128 -2.22 -4.46 8.99
CA ALA A 128 -2.07 -5.42 7.90
C ALA A 128 -2.03 -4.69 6.55
N LYS A 129 -1.26 -5.22 5.60
CA LYS A 129 -1.28 -4.73 4.21
C LYS A 129 -2.69 -4.73 3.64
N LEU A 130 -3.01 -3.67 2.91
CA LEU A 130 -4.29 -3.55 2.24
C LEU A 130 -4.32 -4.49 1.03
N LYS A 131 -5.28 -5.41 1.02
CA LYS A 131 -5.43 -6.44 -0.02
C LYS A 131 -6.24 -5.92 -1.19
N GLY A 132 -7.26 -5.10 -0.91
CA GLY A 132 -8.23 -4.66 -1.91
C GLY A 132 -8.03 -3.23 -2.42
N HIS A 133 -8.52 -2.94 -3.63
CA HIS A 133 -8.60 -1.57 -4.13
C HIS A 133 -9.51 -0.70 -3.25
N ARG A 134 -10.67 -1.24 -2.84
CA ARG A 134 -11.62 -0.55 -1.96
C ARG A 134 -11.00 -0.17 -0.61
N GLU A 135 -10.16 -1.02 -0.04
CA GLU A 135 -9.44 -0.71 1.21
C GLU A 135 -8.47 0.46 1.02
N ARG A 136 -7.78 0.54 -0.12
CA ARG A 136 -6.90 1.68 -0.45
C ARG A 136 -7.68 2.97 -0.64
N VAL A 137 -8.84 2.91 -1.32
CA VAL A 137 -9.74 4.06 -1.45
C VAL A 137 -10.18 4.56 -0.07
N THR A 138 -10.58 3.65 0.83
CA THR A 138 -10.89 4.00 2.22
C THR A 138 -9.71 4.62 2.93
N PHE A 139 -8.51 4.04 2.81
CA PHE A 139 -7.28 4.57 3.41
C PHE A 139 -6.99 6.00 2.98
N VAL A 140 -7.02 6.31 1.67
CA VAL A 140 -6.79 7.67 1.16
C VAL A 140 -7.80 8.66 1.73
N ARG A 141 -9.09 8.28 1.76
CA ARG A 141 -10.15 9.14 2.30
C ARG A 141 -9.98 9.36 3.80
N ASP A 142 -9.58 8.32 4.54
CA ASP A 142 -9.34 8.39 5.97
C ASP A 142 -8.08 9.20 6.28
N GLU A 143 -7.04 9.14 5.45
CA GLU A 143 -5.83 9.94 5.59
C GLU A 143 -6.11 11.42 5.42
N ILE A 144 -6.86 11.78 4.38
CA ILE A 144 -7.28 13.17 4.14
C ILE A 144 -8.16 13.66 5.30
N ARG A 145 -9.07 12.81 5.80
CA ARG A 145 -9.91 13.15 6.96
C ARG A 145 -9.09 13.33 8.23
N ARG A 146 -8.10 12.47 8.47
CA ARG A 146 -7.17 12.56 9.62
C ARG A 146 -6.41 13.88 9.61
N GLY A 147 -6.03 14.36 8.42
CA GLY A 147 -5.48 15.69 8.23
C GLY A 147 -6.51 16.82 8.19
N GLY A 148 -7.75 16.60 8.61
CA GLY A 148 -8.80 17.63 8.71
C GLY A 148 -9.39 18.09 7.38
N GLY A 149 -9.23 17.31 6.31
CA GLY A 149 -9.82 17.59 5.00
C GLY A 149 -11.00 16.70 4.63
N THR A 150 -11.54 16.93 3.44
CA THR A 150 -12.57 16.13 2.80
C THR A 150 -12.08 15.61 1.45
N CYS A 151 -12.43 14.36 1.14
CA CYS A 151 -12.08 13.70 -0.11
C CYS A 151 -13.30 12.98 -0.67
N THR A 152 -13.62 13.24 -1.93
CA THR A 152 -14.60 12.47 -2.69
C THR A 152 -14.03 11.12 -3.11
N GLU A 153 -14.87 10.16 -3.46
CA GLU A 153 -14.43 8.80 -3.83
C GLU A 153 -13.66 8.79 -5.16
N ASP A 154 -14.15 9.54 -6.15
CA ASP A 154 -13.48 9.76 -7.45
C ASP A 154 -12.11 10.43 -7.30
N ALA A 155 -11.95 11.36 -6.36
CA ALA A 155 -10.66 11.96 -6.05
C ALA A 155 -9.67 10.94 -5.46
N ALA A 156 -10.14 10.07 -4.57
CA ALA A 156 -9.32 9.00 -4.01
C ALA A 156 -8.92 7.98 -5.09
N GLU A 157 -9.85 7.60 -5.98
CA GLU A 157 -9.54 6.74 -7.13
C GLU A 157 -8.51 7.38 -8.05
N ALA A 158 -8.68 8.67 -8.39
CA ALA A 158 -7.74 9.41 -9.23
C ALA A 158 -6.35 9.50 -8.58
N LEU A 159 -6.29 9.70 -7.26
CA LEU A 159 -5.01 9.77 -6.55
C LEU A 159 -4.29 8.43 -6.56
N ILE A 160 -5.01 7.33 -6.34
CA ILE A 160 -4.46 5.97 -6.43
C ILE A 160 -3.99 5.68 -7.86
N ALA A 161 -4.72 6.11 -8.88
CA ALA A 161 -4.31 5.93 -10.26
C ALA A 161 -3.05 6.74 -10.62
N ALA A 162 -2.89 7.93 -10.03
CA ALA A 162 -1.75 8.82 -10.29
C ALA A 162 -0.49 8.44 -9.51
N VAL A 163 -0.63 8.04 -8.25
CA VAL A 163 0.48 7.78 -7.31
C VAL A 163 0.84 6.30 -7.26
N GLY A 164 -0.13 5.40 -7.46
CA GLY A 164 0.08 3.96 -7.35
C GLY A 164 -0.50 3.37 -6.06
N ALA A 165 0.04 2.21 -5.67
CA ALA A 165 -0.55 1.36 -4.63
C ALA A 165 0.22 1.36 -3.30
N ASP A 166 1.39 2.01 -3.24
CA ASP A 166 2.21 2.11 -2.04
C ASP A 166 1.58 3.08 -1.02
N LEU A 167 1.45 2.65 0.23
CA LEU A 167 0.76 3.47 1.24
C LEU A 167 1.58 4.67 1.71
N ARG A 168 2.91 4.59 1.70
CA ARG A 168 3.76 5.72 2.12
C ARG A 168 3.67 6.83 1.08
N GLU A 169 3.74 6.48 -0.20
CA GLU A 169 3.54 7.42 -1.30
C GLU A 169 2.14 8.04 -1.27
N LEU A 170 1.10 7.21 -1.08
CA LEU A 170 -0.28 7.70 -0.95
C LEU A 170 -0.46 8.64 0.26
N ALA A 171 0.14 8.33 1.41
CA ALA A 171 0.05 9.18 2.59
C ALA A 171 0.80 10.51 2.42
N ALA A 172 1.96 10.48 1.76
CA ALA A 172 2.73 11.68 1.42
C ALA A 172 1.94 12.57 0.43
N ALA A 173 1.35 11.96 -0.60
CA ALA A 173 0.46 12.62 -1.55
C ALA A 173 -0.75 13.28 -0.87
N CYS A 174 -1.42 12.57 0.04
CA CYS A 174 -2.52 13.13 0.83
C CYS A 174 -2.06 14.33 1.66
N SER A 175 -0.91 14.22 2.33
CA SER A 175 -0.35 15.29 3.16
C SER A 175 0.01 16.53 2.34
N GLN A 176 0.58 16.34 1.15
CA GLN A 176 0.89 17.42 0.22
C GLN A 176 -0.39 18.12 -0.26
N LEU A 177 -1.38 17.36 -0.72
CA LEU A 177 -2.66 17.92 -1.16
C LEU A 177 -3.37 18.71 -0.06
N LEU A 178 -3.30 18.24 1.19
CA LEU A 178 -3.86 18.95 2.35
C LEU A 178 -3.12 20.25 2.67
N ALA A 179 -1.81 20.30 2.45
CA ALA A 179 -1.00 21.49 2.68
C ALA A 179 -1.22 22.54 1.60
N ASP A 180 -1.38 22.10 0.35
CA ASP A 180 -1.38 23.00 -0.81
C ASP A 180 -2.80 23.39 -1.28
N THR A 181 -3.86 23.01 -0.54
CA THR A 181 -5.26 23.29 -0.89
C THR A 181 -6.08 23.70 0.33
N ASP A 182 -7.32 24.15 0.10
CA ASP A 182 -8.30 24.43 1.16
C ASP A 182 -8.85 23.15 1.84
N ARG A 183 -8.09 22.05 1.81
CA ARG A 183 -8.41 20.74 2.39
C ARG A 183 -9.69 20.12 1.84
N ARG A 184 -10.12 20.55 0.64
CA ARG A 184 -11.22 19.97 -0.13
C ARG A 184 -10.65 19.33 -1.40
N ILE A 185 -10.51 18.01 -1.37
CA ILE A 185 -9.85 17.25 -2.43
C ILE A 185 -10.92 16.64 -3.34
N GLY A 186 -11.11 17.27 -4.51
CA GLY A 186 -11.90 16.76 -5.62
C GLY A 186 -11.01 16.18 -6.74
N ALA A 187 -11.63 15.46 -7.68
CA ALA A 187 -10.91 14.85 -8.80
C ALA A 187 -10.19 15.88 -9.68
N ASP A 188 -10.74 17.09 -9.81
CA ASP A 188 -10.11 18.21 -10.53
C ASP A 188 -8.83 18.71 -9.83
N THR A 189 -8.83 18.75 -8.49
CA THR A 189 -7.65 19.10 -7.70
C THR A 189 -6.54 18.09 -7.91
N VAL A 190 -6.86 16.79 -7.82
CA VAL A 190 -5.90 15.71 -8.10
C VAL A 190 -5.37 15.83 -9.53
N ALA A 191 -6.27 16.00 -10.51
CA ALA A 191 -5.88 16.13 -11.91
C ALA A 191 -4.99 17.34 -12.18
N ARG A 192 -5.10 18.44 -11.42
CA ARG A 192 -4.21 19.61 -11.50
C ARG A 192 -2.82 19.34 -10.88
N TYR A 193 -2.78 18.77 -9.68
CA TYR A 193 -1.53 18.52 -8.95
C TYR A 193 -0.67 17.43 -9.60
N TYR A 194 -1.33 16.42 -10.14
CA TYR A 194 -0.68 15.32 -10.85
C TYR A 194 -0.73 15.52 -12.38
N LYS A 195 -1.08 16.74 -12.84
CA LYS A 195 -0.95 17.13 -14.25
C LYS A 195 0.52 17.23 -14.60
N GLY A 196 1.02 16.36 -15.49
CA GLY A 196 2.42 16.40 -15.92
C GLY A 196 3.44 15.87 -14.90
N ARG A 197 3.05 15.70 -13.62
CA ARG A 197 3.69 14.77 -12.67
C ARG A 197 3.06 13.38 -12.74
N VAL A 198 2.73 12.94 -13.94
CA VAL A 198 2.74 11.51 -14.17
C VAL A 198 4.21 11.19 -14.16
N GLU A 199 4.76 10.72 -13.02
CA GLU A 199 5.91 9.84 -13.11
C GLU A 199 5.58 8.90 -14.26
N VAL A 200 6.38 8.92 -15.32
CA VAL A 200 6.05 8.10 -16.47
C VAL A 200 6.28 6.67 -16.03
N THR A 201 5.23 6.08 -15.48
CA THR A 201 5.20 4.72 -15.00
C THR A 201 5.09 3.81 -16.21
N GLY A 202 5.37 2.53 -16.00
CA GLY A 202 5.07 1.50 -17.00
C GLY A 202 3.63 1.59 -17.54
N PHE A 203 2.68 2.06 -16.74
CA PHE A 203 1.28 2.18 -17.13
C PHE A 203 1.04 3.27 -18.17
N THR A 204 1.76 4.39 -18.13
CA THR A 204 1.63 5.44 -19.16
C THR A 204 2.08 4.94 -20.52
N VAL A 205 3.21 4.20 -20.54
CA VAL A 205 3.71 3.54 -21.76
C VAL A 205 2.69 2.52 -22.26
N ALA A 206 2.17 1.68 -21.36
CA ALA A 206 1.18 0.67 -21.70
C ALA A 206 -0.11 1.29 -22.24
N ASP A 207 -0.62 2.35 -21.62
CA ASP A 207 -1.87 3.00 -22.01
C ASP A 207 -1.80 3.60 -23.41
N ALA A 208 -0.74 4.34 -23.72
CA ALA A 208 -0.50 4.88 -25.06
C ALA A 208 -0.33 3.76 -26.10
N THR A 209 0.41 2.69 -25.74
CA THR A 209 0.60 1.52 -26.60
C THR A 209 -0.72 0.81 -26.90
N MET A 210 -1.58 0.61 -25.90
CA MET A 210 -2.84 -0.12 -26.03
C MET A 210 -3.88 0.59 -26.91
N ILE A 211 -3.79 1.91 -27.07
CA ILE A 211 -4.63 2.68 -27.99
C ILE A 211 -3.99 2.84 -29.38
N GLY A 212 -2.71 2.48 -29.53
CA GLY A 212 -1.95 2.54 -30.78
C GLY A 212 -1.26 3.89 -31.03
N ASP A 213 -1.15 4.74 -30.01
CA ASP A 213 -0.44 6.02 -30.09
C ASP A 213 1.07 5.79 -29.87
N VAL A 214 1.73 5.39 -30.97
CA VAL A 214 3.17 5.08 -30.95
C VAL A 214 4.03 6.30 -30.57
N PRO A 215 3.80 7.52 -31.10
CA PRO A 215 4.54 8.70 -30.67
C PRO A 215 4.48 8.93 -29.15
N ALA A 216 3.26 8.94 -28.57
CA ALA A 216 3.10 9.15 -27.13
C ALA A 216 3.71 8.01 -26.30
N ALA A 217 3.60 6.76 -26.78
CA ALA A 217 4.17 5.60 -26.09
C ALA A 217 5.70 5.65 -26.05
N LEU A 218 6.35 6.06 -27.14
CA LEU A 218 7.81 6.17 -27.21
C LEU A 218 8.35 7.37 -26.42
N GLU A 219 7.64 8.51 -26.46
CA GLU A 219 7.98 9.67 -25.63
C GLU A 219 7.92 9.30 -24.15
N ALA A 220 6.82 8.66 -23.74
CA ALA A 220 6.66 8.15 -22.39
C ALA A 220 7.77 7.15 -22.01
N LEU A 221 8.03 6.15 -22.86
CA LEU A 221 9.05 5.15 -22.60
C LEU A 221 10.44 5.77 -22.40
N ARG A 222 10.82 6.73 -23.27
CA ARG A 222 12.11 7.41 -23.17
C ARG A 222 12.22 8.22 -21.90
N TRP A 223 11.15 8.92 -21.50
CA TRP A 223 11.14 9.66 -20.25
C TRP A 223 11.25 8.72 -19.03
N ALA A 224 10.51 7.62 -19.01
CA ALA A 224 10.54 6.62 -17.93
C ALA A 224 11.97 6.07 -17.73
N LEU A 225 12.63 5.69 -18.82
CA LEU A 225 14.00 5.19 -18.78
C LEU A 225 15.00 6.29 -18.38
N HIS A 226 14.79 7.52 -18.84
CA HIS A 226 15.65 8.65 -18.50
C HIS A 226 15.64 8.97 -17.01
N VAL A 227 14.47 8.89 -16.35
CA VAL A 227 14.34 9.12 -14.90
C VAL A 227 14.67 7.88 -14.07
N GLY A 228 15.12 6.79 -14.69
CA GLY A 228 15.65 5.61 -14.01
C GLY A 228 14.62 4.55 -13.61
N VAL A 229 13.41 4.55 -14.19
CA VAL A 229 12.43 3.47 -13.97
C VAL A 229 13.02 2.15 -14.46
N ASP A 230 12.96 1.11 -13.62
CA ASP A 230 13.42 -0.22 -14.01
C ASP A 230 12.60 -0.76 -15.22
N PRO A 231 13.25 -1.33 -16.24
CA PRO A 231 12.57 -1.88 -17.41
C PRO A 231 11.54 -2.99 -17.13
N VAL A 232 11.71 -3.76 -16.03
CA VAL A 232 10.85 -4.90 -15.69
C VAL A 232 9.42 -4.43 -15.36
N PRO A 233 9.20 -3.47 -14.44
CA PRO A 233 7.87 -2.87 -14.22
C PRO A 233 7.18 -2.34 -15.49
N ILE A 234 7.94 -1.81 -16.45
CA ILE A 234 7.38 -1.31 -17.72
C ILE A 234 6.86 -2.46 -18.58
N ALA A 235 7.64 -3.54 -18.69
CA ALA A 235 7.23 -4.75 -19.41
C ALA A 235 6.03 -5.42 -18.73
N ASP A 236 6.00 -5.49 -17.40
CA ASP A 236 4.88 -6.04 -16.65
C ASP A 236 3.60 -5.21 -16.83
N ALA A 237 3.71 -3.87 -16.91
CA ALA A 237 2.57 -2.99 -17.20
C ALA A 237 2.02 -3.18 -18.63
N LEU A 238 2.90 -3.34 -19.64
CA LEU A 238 2.49 -3.68 -21.00
C LEU A 238 1.73 -5.02 -21.02
N ALA A 239 2.26 -6.04 -20.34
CA ALA A 239 1.61 -7.35 -20.22
C ALA A 239 0.26 -7.27 -19.49
N ASP A 240 0.15 -6.49 -18.41
CA ASP A 240 -1.13 -6.29 -17.71
C ASP A 240 -2.15 -5.56 -18.59
N GLY A 241 -1.72 -4.55 -19.36
CA GLY A 241 -2.56 -3.82 -20.30
C GLY A 241 -3.18 -4.75 -21.35
N VAL A 242 -2.36 -5.56 -22.01
CA VAL A 242 -2.82 -6.55 -23.00
C VAL A 242 -3.76 -7.58 -22.37
N ARG A 243 -3.36 -8.16 -21.23
CA ARG A 243 -4.18 -9.16 -20.51
C ARG A 243 -5.52 -8.58 -20.07
N THR A 244 -5.54 -7.36 -19.55
CA THR A 244 -6.75 -6.68 -19.10
C THR A 244 -7.72 -6.49 -20.26
N VAL A 245 -7.24 -5.95 -21.39
CA VAL A 245 -8.08 -5.76 -22.59
C VAL A 245 -8.60 -7.09 -23.11
N ALA A 246 -7.76 -8.14 -23.15
CA ALA A 246 -8.19 -9.46 -23.61
C ALA A 246 -9.24 -10.12 -22.72
N ARG A 247 -9.07 -10.07 -21.39
CA ARG A 247 -10.06 -10.60 -20.43
C ARG A 247 -11.40 -9.89 -20.57
N VAL A 248 -11.37 -8.58 -20.74
CA VAL A 248 -12.58 -7.76 -20.90
C VAL A 248 -13.22 -7.99 -22.27
N ALA A 249 -12.44 -8.12 -23.35
CA ALA A 249 -12.94 -8.44 -24.68
C ALA A 249 -13.62 -9.82 -24.70
N ALA A 250 -13.02 -10.83 -24.05
CA ALA A 250 -13.57 -12.18 -23.94
C ALA A 250 -14.86 -12.25 -23.11
N ALA A 251 -15.02 -11.38 -22.11
CA ALA A 251 -16.25 -11.28 -21.32
C ALA A 251 -17.43 -10.65 -22.09
N GLY A 252 -17.18 -10.06 -23.27
CA GLY A 252 -18.19 -9.46 -24.12
C GLY A 252 -18.70 -8.10 -23.64
N ARG A 253 -19.80 -7.65 -24.25
CA ARG A 253 -20.47 -6.39 -23.88
C ARG A 253 -21.28 -6.63 -22.60
N GLY A 254 -21.13 -5.75 -21.61
CA GLY A 254 -21.87 -5.81 -20.36
C GLY A 254 -21.63 -4.58 -19.50
N ASP A 255 -22.49 -4.39 -18.50
CA ASP A 255 -22.33 -3.32 -17.53
C ASP A 255 -21.05 -3.53 -16.69
N PRO A 256 -20.14 -2.53 -16.61
CA PRO A 256 -18.89 -2.67 -15.87
C PRO A 256 -19.05 -3.05 -14.40
N TYR A 257 -20.14 -2.66 -13.74
CA TYR A 257 -20.38 -3.03 -12.34
C TYR A 257 -20.76 -4.50 -12.18
N GLN A 258 -21.54 -5.05 -13.11
CA GLN A 258 -21.87 -6.48 -13.13
C GLN A 258 -20.64 -7.35 -13.45
N LEU A 259 -19.76 -6.87 -14.34
CA LEU A 259 -18.54 -7.57 -14.73
C LEU A 259 -17.42 -7.49 -13.67
N ALA A 260 -17.51 -6.57 -12.70
CA ALA A 260 -16.47 -6.34 -11.70
C ALA A 260 -16.15 -7.60 -10.87
N SER A 261 -17.18 -8.33 -10.43
CA SER A 261 -17.02 -9.53 -9.61
C SER A 261 -16.39 -10.68 -10.39
N SER A 262 -16.87 -10.95 -11.62
CA SER A 262 -16.38 -12.06 -12.44
C SER A 262 -14.96 -11.82 -12.97
N LEU A 263 -14.62 -10.57 -13.27
CA LEU A 263 -13.28 -10.20 -13.75
C LEU A 263 -12.31 -9.88 -12.62
N GLY A 264 -12.78 -9.71 -11.39
CA GLY A 264 -11.93 -9.29 -10.27
C GLY A 264 -11.26 -7.94 -10.54
N MET A 265 -11.95 -7.03 -11.25
CA MET A 265 -11.44 -5.72 -11.63
C MET A 265 -12.42 -4.61 -11.20
N PRO A 266 -11.95 -3.41 -10.83
CA PRO A 266 -12.84 -2.27 -10.60
C PRO A 266 -13.66 -1.89 -11.84
N PRO A 267 -14.90 -1.39 -11.68
CA PRO A 267 -15.76 -1.00 -12.80
C PRO A 267 -15.12 0.01 -13.76
N TRP A 268 -14.36 0.98 -13.24
CA TRP A 268 -13.68 1.97 -14.09
C TRP A 268 -12.60 1.33 -14.98
N LYS A 269 -11.83 0.35 -14.46
CA LYS A 269 -10.79 -0.38 -15.23
C LYS A 269 -11.45 -1.21 -16.33
N ILE A 270 -12.59 -1.83 -16.04
CA ILE A 270 -13.40 -2.55 -17.03
C ILE A 270 -13.92 -1.58 -18.10
N LYS A 271 -14.49 -0.44 -17.71
CA LYS A 271 -14.99 0.58 -18.64
C LYS A 271 -13.89 1.07 -19.59
N ASN A 272 -12.71 1.37 -19.08
CA ASN A 272 -11.56 1.80 -19.88
C ASN A 272 -11.08 0.69 -20.82
N ALA A 273 -10.99 -0.54 -20.33
CA ALA A 273 -10.60 -1.70 -21.13
C ALA A 273 -11.64 -2.02 -22.23
N GLN A 274 -12.93 -1.87 -21.97
CA GLN A 274 -14.00 -2.01 -22.97
C GLN A 274 -13.86 -0.98 -24.09
N GLN A 275 -13.51 0.28 -23.76
CA GLN A 275 -13.25 1.30 -24.78
C GLN A 275 -12.05 0.92 -25.65
N ARG A 276 -10.96 0.45 -25.04
CA ARG A 276 -9.74 0.03 -25.75
C ARG A 276 -9.99 -1.19 -26.64
N ALA A 277 -10.73 -2.18 -26.13
CA ALA A 277 -11.06 -3.43 -26.81
C ALA A 277 -11.75 -3.23 -28.17
N ARG A 278 -12.44 -2.09 -28.38
CA ARG A 278 -13.09 -1.78 -29.67
C ARG A 278 -12.14 -1.73 -30.86
N GLY A 279 -10.86 -1.45 -30.65
CA GLY A 279 -9.85 -1.42 -31.71
C GLY A 279 -8.98 -2.67 -31.77
N TRP A 280 -9.38 -3.76 -31.10
CA TRP A 280 -8.61 -5.00 -31.03
C TRP A 280 -9.44 -6.17 -31.59
N THR A 281 -8.80 -7.02 -32.40
CA THR A 281 -9.33 -8.35 -32.74
C THR A 281 -8.78 -9.41 -31.80
N PRO A 282 -9.43 -10.58 -31.69
CA PRO A 282 -8.89 -11.71 -30.95
C PRO A 282 -7.46 -12.09 -31.39
N GLU A 283 -7.21 -12.14 -32.70
CA GLU A 283 -5.91 -12.49 -33.27
C GLU A 283 -4.86 -11.42 -32.94
N GLY A 284 -5.22 -10.14 -33.04
CA GLY A 284 -4.35 -9.04 -32.65
C GLY A 284 -3.98 -9.08 -31.16
N LEU A 285 -4.91 -9.48 -30.28
CA LEU A 285 -4.62 -9.66 -28.86
C LEU A 285 -3.68 -10.83 -28.60
N VAL A 286 -3.79 -11.93 -29.36
CA VAL A 286 -2.86 -13.07 -29.27
C VAL A 286 -1.44 -12.63 -29.65
N GLU A 287 -1.28 -11.91 -30.76
CA GLU A 287 0.04 -11.41 -31.17
C GLU A 287 0.60 -10.38 -30.19
N ALA A 288 -0.24 -9.49 -29.64
CA ALA A 288 0.17 -8.56 -28.60
C ALA A 288 0.60 -9.28 -27.31
N MET A 289 -0.07 -10.38 -26.93
CA MET A 289 0.33 -11.19 -25.77
C MET A 289 1.69 -11.84 -25.98
N ARG A 290 1.97 -12.36 -27.17
CA ARG A 290 3.30 -12.91 -27.51
C ARG A 290 4.36 -11.83 -27.43
N ALA A 291 4.13 -10.66 -28.04
CA ALA A 291 5.06 -9.53 -27.99
C ALA A 291 5.34 -9.07 -26.56
N ALA A 292 4.32 -8.99 -25.69
CA ALA A 292 4.48 -8.65 -24.29
C ALA A 292 5.24 -9.73 -23.50
N ALA A 293 5.01 -11.01 -23.78
CA ALA A 293 5.72 -12.11 -23.15
C ALA A 293 7.20 -12.15 -23.55
N GLU A 294 7.50 -11.97 -24.84
CA GLU A 294 8.88 -11.84 -25.36
C GLU A 294 9.60 -10.65 -24.73
N CYS A 295 8.92 -9.50 -24.62
CA CYS A 295 9.46 -8.32 -23.94
C CYS A 295 9.82 -8.63 -22.49
N ASN A 296 8.93 -9.30 -21.74
CA ASN A 296 9.17 -9.58 -20.33
C ASN A 296 10.36 -10.54 -20.12
N ALA A 297 10.51 -11.52 -21.01
CA ALA A 297 11.67 -12.42 -21.01
C ALA A 297 12.97 -11.65 -21.34
N ALA A 298 12.94 -10.78 -22.34
CA ALA A 298 14.08 -9.97 -22.75
C ALA A 298 14.59 -9.06 -21.62
N VAL A 299 13.71 -8.32 -20.95
CA VAL A 299 14.12 -7.40 -19.87
C VAL A 299 14.61 -8.11 -18.61
N LYS A 300 14.25 -9.38 -18.41
CA LYS A 300 14.69 -10.23 -17.27
C LYS A 300 16.00 -10.97 -17.51
N GLY A 301 16.74 -10.60 -18.56
CA GLY A 301 18.06 -11.15 -18.88
C GLY A 301 18.13 -11.92 -20.20
N GLY A 302 17.07 -11.89 -21.01
CA GLY A 302 17.04 -12.48 -22.35
C GLY A 302 17.56 -11.57 -23.47
N ALA A 303 17.95 -10.32 -23.17
CA ALA A 303 18.50 -9.38 -24.14
C ALA A 303 19.60 -8.51 -23.54
N ASP A 304 20.56 -8.11 -24.38
CA ASP A 304 21.65 -7.22 -24.02
C ASP A 304 21.18 -5.77 -23.82
N ASP A 305 20.19 -5.33 -24.61
CA ASP A 305 19.57 -4.00 -24.50
C ASP A 305 18.09 -4.11 -24.10
N ARG A 306 17.82 -3.81 -22.82
CA ARG A 306 16.47 -3.85 -22.24
C ARG A 306 15.59 -2.69 -22.70
N ALA A 307 16.18 -1.54 -23.02
CA ALA A 307 15.46 -0.37 -23.50
C ALA A 307 14.94 -0.64 -24.92
N TYR A 308 15.80 -1.18 -25.78
CA TYR A 308 15.42 -1.59 -27.12
C TYR A 308 14.34 -2.69 -27.13
N ALA A 309 14.41 -3.63 -26.19
CA ALA A 309 13.37 -4.66 -26.04
C ALA A 309 11.98 -4.05 -25.78
N LEU A 310 11.90 -3.00 -24.95
CA LEU A 310 10.67 -2.26 -24.69
C LEU A 310 10.20 -1.47 -25.93
N GLU A 311 11.10 -0.75 -26.62
CA GLU A 311 10.76 -0.03 -27.85
C GLU A 311 10.19 -0.98 -28.91
N LYS A 312 10.85 -2.12 -29.12
CA LYS A 312 10.38 -3.17 -30.03
C LYS A 312 8.99 -3.68 -29.64
N ALA A 313 8.73 -3.88 -28.34
CA ALA A 313 7.43 -4.33 -27.85
C ALA A 313 6.32 -3.31 -28.15
N VAL A 314 6.59 -2.01 -27.97
CA VAL A 314 5.64 -0.93 -28.31
C VAL A 314 5.25 -1.00 -29.80
N PHE A 315 6.23 -1.13 -30.70
CA PHE A 315 5.95 -1.27 -32.13
C PHE A 315 5.17 -2.54 -32.46
N SER A 316 5.55 -3.69 -31.90
CA SER A 316 4.90 -4.98 -32.13
C SER A 316 3.44 -4.98 -31.67
N VAL A 317 3.16 -4.47 -30.46
CA VAL A 317 1.80 -4.37 -29.92
C VAL A 317 0.95 -3.40 -30.77
N ALA A 318 1.50 -2.24 -31.15
CA ALA A 318 0.79 -1.31 -32.02
C ALA A 318 0.53 -1.88 -33.43
N ALA A 319 1.44 -2.68 -33.97
CA ALA A 319 1.26 -3.38 -35.24
C ALA A 319 0.15 -4.45 -35.14
N ALA A 320 0.14 -5.23 -34.06
CA ALA A 320 -0.89 -6.24 -33.80
C ALA A 320 -2.30 -5.62 -33.72
N ARG A 321 -2.43 -4.42 -33.14
CA ARG A 321 -3.68 -3.65 -33.14
C ARG A 321 -4.15 -3.27 -34.54
N ARG A 322 -3.24 -2.85 -35.42
CA ARG A 322 -3.55 -2.47 -36.82
C ARG A 322 -3.84 -3.66 -37.72
N GLY A 323 -3.17 -4.79 -37.50
CA GLY A 323 -3.34 -6.01 -38.30
C GLY A 323 -4.74 -6.61 -38.22
N GLY A 324 -5.49 -6.33 -37.14
CA GLY A 324 -6.89 -6.73 -36.97
C GLY A 324 -7.93 -5.75 -37.54
N ALA A 325 -7.52 -4.55 -37.98
CA ALA A 325 -8.45 -3.53 -38.48
C ALA A 325 -8.71 -3.61 -40.00
N ARG A 326 -8.37 -4.75 -40.64
CA ARG A 326 -8.62 -5.03 -42.05
C ARG A 326 -9.83 -5.93 -42.23
#